data_AF-A0A6C0KFI0-F1
#
_entry.id   AF-A0A6C0KFI0-F1
#
_cell.length_a   1.000
_cell.length_b   1.000
_cell.length_c   1.000
_cell.angle_alpha   90.00
_cell.angle_beta   90.00
_cell.angle_gamma   90.00
#
_symmetry.space_group_name_H-M   'P 1'
#
loop_
_entity.id
_entity.type
_entity.pdbx_description
1 polymer ?
#
loop_
_entity_poly.entity_id
_entity_poly.type
_entity_poly.pdbx_seq_one_letter_code
_entity_poly.pdbx_strand_id
1 'polypeptide(L)'
;MDYHNMSLAELKQVARDRTPKIKKYYIIPRAKLIELLLMDKLPDSFIIEKKTIHELRKEAQAKQLPNIWNLKRSELMELLYPTKMDLNDQHTGVLKKDVRQQD
;
A
#
# COMPACT_ATOMS: atom_id res chain seq x y z
N MET A 1 21.47 -10.90 -4.23
CA MET A 1 20.57 -11.29 -5.34
C MET A 1 20.66 -10.20 -6.41
N ASP A 2 20.83 -10.57 -7.67
CA ASP A 2 20.83 -9.60 -8.76
C ASP A 2 19.41 -9.44 -9.32
N TYR A 3 18.70 -8.44 -8.80
CA TYR A 3 17.32 -8.16 -9.21
C TYR A 3 17.23 -7.46 -10.57
N HIS A 4 18.32 -6.87 -11.08
CA HIS A 4 18.28 -6.14 -12.35
C HIS A 4 18.17 -7.07 -13.55
N ASN A 5 18.71 -8.29 -13.43
CA ASN A 5 18.72 -9.31 -14.47
C ASN A 5 17.54 -10.30 -14.40
N MET A 6 16.72 -10.27 -13.34
CA MET A 6 15.53 -11.12 -13.21
C MET A 6 14.39 -10.66 -14.11
N SER A 7 13.54 -11.57 -14.57
CA SER A 7 12.27 -11.27 -15.23
C SER A 7 11.25 -10.62 -14.27
N LEU A 8 10.21 -9.98 -14.81
CA LEU A 8 9.16 -9.40 -13.97
C LEU A 8 8.41 -10.46 -13.15
N ALA A 9 8.25 -11.68 -13.69
CA ALA A 9 7.62 -12.78 -12.99
C ALA A 9 8.44 -13.21 -11.76
N GLU A 10 9.75 -13.36 -11.92
CA GLU A 10 10.68 -13.68 -10.84
C GLU A 10 10.70 -12.58 -9.79
N LEU A 11 10.75 -11.30 -10.19
CA LEU A 11 10.68 -10.17 -9.26
C LEU A 11 9.38 -10.18 -8.43
N LYS A 12 8.25 -10.52 -9.05
CA LYS A 12 6.96 -10.67 -8.34
C LYS A 12 6.95 -11.84 -7.38
N GLN A 13 7.62 -12.95 -7.73
CA GLN A 13 7.76 -14.11 -6.84
C GLN A 13 8.62 -13.76 -5.63
N VAL A 14 9.78 -13.13 -5.83
CA VAL A 14 10.63 -12.66 -4.73
C VAL A 14 9.86 -11.67 -3.84
N ALA A 15 9.11 -10.73 -4.43
CA ALA A 15 8.31 -9.77 -3.67
C ALA A 15 7.18 -10.41 -2.84
N ARG A 16 6.62 -11.53 -3.31
CA ARG A 16 5.62 -12.33 -2.59
C ARG A 16 6.22 -13.02 -1.37
N ASP A 17 7.41 -13.60 -1.53
CA ASP A 17 8.05 -14.45 -0.52
C ASP A 17 8.89 -13.63 0.48
N ARG A 18 9.23 -12.39 0.13
CA ARG A 18 9.94 -11.46 1.01
C ARG A 18 9.17 -11.18 2.30
N THR A 19 9.91 -11.12 3.41
CA THR A 19 9.44 -10.59 4.69
C THR A 19 10.31 -9.38 5.07
N PRO A 20 9.73 -8.19 5.29
CA PRO A 20 8.31 -7.85 5.29
C PRO A 20 7.65 -7.84 3.89
N LYS A 21 6.39 -8.32 3.81
CA LYS A 21 5.66 -8.44 2.53
C LYS A 21 5.44 -7.09 1.85
N ILE A 22 5.64 -7.01 0.54
CA ILE A 22 5.31 -5.83 -0.27
C ILE A 22 3.81 -5.90 -0.64
N LYS A 23 3.01 -4.92 -0.21
CA LYS A 23 1.58 -4.88 -0.57
C LYS A 23 1.43 -4.46 -2.03
N LYS A 24 0.40 -4.95 -2.73
CA LYS A 24 0.11 -4.60 -4.13
C LYS A 24 1.27 -4.86 -5.12
N TYR A 25 2.23 -5.73 -4.77
CA TYR A 25 3.42 -6.00 -5.61
C TYR A 25 3.10 -6.41 -7.06
N TYR A 26 1.92 -6.98 -7.31
CA TYR A 26 1.49 -7.41 -8.64
C TYR A 26 1.13 -6.26 -9.59
N ILE A 27 0.81 -5.07 -9.06
CA ILE A 27 0.56 -3.84 -9.85
C ILE A 27 1.73 -2.86 -9.85
N ILE A 28 2.77 -3.09 -9.05
CA ILE A 28 3.95 -2.22 -8.98
C ILE A 28 4.81 -2.40 -10.26
N PRO A 29 5.27 -1.31 -10.90
CA PRO A 29 6.12 -1.40 -12.08
C PRO A 29 7.51 -1.96 -11.75
N ARG A 30 8.17 -2.58 -12.74
CA ARG A 30 9.47 -3.27 -12.59
C ARG A 30 10.51 -2.44 -11.84
N ALA A 31 10.74 -1.19 -12.27
CA ALA A 31 11.75 -0.32 -11.67
C ALA A 31 11.50 -0.11 -10.17
N LYS A 32 10.26 0.20 -9.80
CA LYS A 32 9.86 0.38 -8.40
C LYS A 32 9.94 -0.92 -7.60
N LEU A 33 9.63 -2.05 -8.21
CA LEU A 33 9.74 -3.35 -7.55
C LEU A 33 11.20 -3.69 -7.24
N ILE A 34 12.13 -3.42 -8.16
CA ILE A 34 13.57 -3.60 -7.96
C ILE A 34 14.06 -2.69 -6.82
N GLU A 35 13.70 -1.40 -6.83
CA GLU A 35 14.03 -0.48 -5.73
C GLU A 35 13.57 -1.04 -4.38
N LEU A 36 12.31 -1.47 -4.29
CA LEU A 36 11.73 -2.00 -3.05
C LEU A 36 12.39 -3.30 -2.59
N LEU A 37 12.85 -4.14 -3.52
CA LEU A 37 13.55 -5.39 -3.24
C LEU A 37 15.01 -5.18 -2.82
N LEU A 38 15.66 -4.12 -3.30
CA LEU A 38 17.00 -3.72 -2.90
C LEU A 38 17.04 -3.06 -1.51
N MET A 39 15.93 -2.45 -1.09
CA MET A 39 15.83 -1.83 0.24
C MET A 39 15.83 -2.89 1.35
N ASP A 40 16.70 -2.71 2.35
CA ASP A 40 16.71 -3.55 3.55
C ASP A 40 15.41 -3.40 4.35
N LYS A 41 14.94 -2.16 4.53
CA LYS A 41 13.68 -1.81 5.19
C LYS A 41 12.68 -1.21 4.21
N LEU A 42 11.44 -1.67 4.27
CA LEU A 42 10.37 -1.08 3.46
C LEU A 42 10.06 0.35 3.91
N PRO A 43 9.63 1.21 2.97
CA PRO A 43 9.16 2.55 3.30
C PRO A 43 8.02 2.48 4.32
N ASP A 44 7.98 3.45 5.22
CA ASP A 44 6.93 3.56 6.24
C ASP A 44 5.53 3.50 5.64
N SER A 45 5.32 4.02 4.43
CA SER A 45 4.03 3.98 3.73
C SER A 45 3.47 2.56 3.62
N PHE A 46 4.32 1.56 3.32
CA PHE A 46 3.89 0.16 3.24
C PHE A 46 3.59 -0.46 4.62
N ILE A 47 4.27 0.03 5.65
CA ILE A 47 4.05 -0.41 7.04
C ILE A 47 2.73 0.18 7.56
N ILE A 48 2.53 1.48 7.34
CA ILE A 48 1.33 2.24 7.69
C ILE A 48 0.11 1.65 6.99
N GLU A 49 0.19 1.36 5.69
CA GLU A 49 -0.92 0.78 4.93
C GLU A 49 -1.37 -0.60 5.44
N LYS A 50 -0.52 -1.32 6.18
CA LYS A 50 -0.87 -2.60 6.82
C LYS A 50 -1.45 -2.45 8.21
N LYS A 51 -1.20 -1.34 8.92
CA LYS A 51 -1.75 -1.12 10.25
C LYS A 51 -3.26 -1.25 10.19
N THR A 52 -3.84 -2.06 11.05
CA THR A 52 -5.30 -2.20 11.18
C THR A 52 -5.90 -0.93 11.77
N ILE A 53 -7.23 -0.78 11.67
CA ILE A 53 -7.92 0.33 12.34
C ILE A 53 -7.66 0.31 13.86
N HIS A 54 -7.54 -0.88 14.48
CA HIS A 54 -7.24 -1.01 15.91
C HIS A 54 -5.86 -0.48 16.26
N GLU A 55 -4.84 -0.78 15.46
CA GLU A 55 -3.48 -0.26 15.65
C GLU A 55 -3.43 1.25 15.45
N LEU A 56 -4.11 1.77 14.42
CA LEU A 56 -4.24 3.21 14.20
C LEU A 56 -4.94 3.90 15.37
N ARG A 57 -6.00 3.31 15.92
CA ARG A 57 -6.68 3.83 17.11
C ARG A 57 -5.78 3.80 18.35
N LYS A 58 -5.00 2.74 18.53
CA LYS A 58 -4.03 2.63 19.64
C LYS A 58 -2.95 3.72 19.54
N GLU A 59 -2.46 4.00 18.35
CA GLU A 59 -1.51 5.10 18.12
C GLU A 59 -2.14 6.48 18.33
N ALA A 60 -3.37 6.67 17.85
CA ALA A 60 -4.11 7.90 18.08
C ALA A 60 -4.35 8.13 19.57
N GLN A 61 -4.62 7.06 20.32
CA GLN A 61 -4.79 7.10 21.77
C GLN A 61 -3.47 7.45 22.47
N ALA A 62 -2.35 6.85 22.04
CA ALA A 62 -1.02 7.20 22.55
C ALA A 62 -0.66 8.67 22.28
N LYS A 63 -1.16 9.26 21.19
CA LYS A 63 -1.03 10.69 20.87
C LYS A 63 -2.12 11.57 21.49
N GLN A 64 -2.97 11.02 22.35
CA GLN A 64 -4.06 11.74 23.03
C GLN A 64 -5.04 12.45 22.08
N LEU A 65 -5.27 11.89 20.89
CA LEU A 65 -6.24 12.45 19.95
C LEU A 65 -7.67 12.25 20.47
N PRO A 66 -8.55 13.25 20.36
CA PRO A 66 -9.95 13.11 20.76
C PRO A 66 -10.74 12.30 19.73
N ASN A 67 -11.88 11.73 20.17
CA ASN A 67 -12.91 11.14 19.31
C ASN A 67 -12.47 9.99 18.38
N ILE A 68 -11.39 9.29 18.71
CA ILE A 68 -10.75 8.22 17.92
C ILE A 68 -11.71 7.12 17.44
N TRP A 69 -12.72 6.81 18.25
CA TRP A 69 -13.68 5.74 17.97
C TRP A 69 -14.65 6.07 16.84
N ASN A 70 -14.93 7.36 16.62
CA ASN A 70 -15.80 7.84 15.55
C ASN A 70 -15.05 8.09 14.24
N LEU A 71 -13.71 8.11 14.28
CA LEU A 71 -12.89 8.33 13.10
C LEU A 71 -12.75 7.07 12.25
N LYS A 72 -12.87 7.26 10.94
CA LYS A 72 -12.58 6.25 9.92
C LYS A 72 -11.08 6.07 9.76
N ARG A 73 -10.69 4.98 9.11
CA ARG A 73 -9.29 4.68 8.82
C ARG A 73 -8.59 5.84 8.11
N SER A 74 -9.20 6.43 7.08
CA SER A 74 -8.62 7.54 6.31
C SER A 74 -8.39 8.77 7.19
N GLU A 75 -9.34 9.12 8.05
CA GLU A 75 -9.24 10.28 8.95
C GLU A 75 -8.15 10.06 10.01
N LEU A 76 -8.09 8.86 10.62
CA LEU A 76 -7.01 8.51 11.54
C LEU A 76 -5.64 8.58 10.88
N MET A 77 -5.58 8.18 9.62
CA MET A 77 -4.37 8.17 8.82
C MET A 77 -3.87 9.60 8.50
N GLU A 78 -4.77 10.50 8.11
CA GLU A 78 -4.46 11.92 7.88
C GLU A 78 -3.95 12.60 9.16
N LEU A 79 -4.57 12.32 10.31
CA LEU A 79 -4.15 12.88 11.61
C LEU A 79 -2.81 12.32 12.09
N LEU A 80 -2.57 11.02 11.88
CA LEU A 80 -1.35 10.36 12.34
C LEU A 80 -0.16 10.59 11.41
N TYR A 81 -0.41 10.76 10.11
CA TYR A 81 0.59 10.76 9.03
C TYR A 81 0.29 11.81 7.92
N PRO A 82 0.17 13.10 8.25
CA PRO A 82 -0.31 14.14 7.32
C PRO A 82 0.59 14.36 6.08
N THR A 83 1.89 14.05 6.17
CA THR A 83 2.87 14.33 5.10
C THR A 83 3.21 13.12 4.23
N LYS A 84 2.67 11.92 4.53
CA LYS A 84 3.07 10.66 3.88
C LYS A 84 1.99 10.07 2.97
N MET A 85 0.92 10.82 2.70
CA MET A 85 -0.25 10.33 1.97
C MET A 85 -0.48 11.05 0.65
N ASP A 86 0.37 10.76 -0.33
CA ASP A 86 -0.11 10.61 -1.69
C ASP A 86 -0.57 9.15 -1.87
N LEU A 87 -1.59 8.76 -1.08
CA LEU A 87 -2.29 7.48 -1.21
C LEU A 87 -3.51 7.67 -2.11
N ASN A 88 -3.38 8.47 -3.16
CA ASN A 88 -4.39 8.61 -4.19
C ASN A 88 -4.34 7.39 -5.12
N ASP A 89 -4.62 6.21 -4.57
CA ASP A 89 -5.11 5.08 -5.36
C ASP A 89 -6.65 5.25 -5.44
N GLN A 90 -7.07 6.30 -6.15
CA GLN A 90 -8.37 6.36 -6.81
C GLN A 90 -8.39 5.28 -7.89
N HIS A 91 -8.35 4.01 -7.49
CA HIS A 91 -8.85 2.91 -8.32
C HIS A 91 -10.35 2.74 -8.03
N THR A 92 -11.08 3.86 -8.09
CA THR A 92 -12.52 3.85 -8.31
C THR A 92 -12.77 3.07 -9.60
N GLY A 93 -13.57 2.02 -9.48
CA GLY A 93 -13.88 1.11 -10.57
C GLY A 93 -14.39 1.85 -11.81
N VAL A 94 -13.74 1.59 -12.94
CA VAL A 94 -14.36 1.69 -14.25
C VAL A 94 -14.06 0.38 -14.99
N LEU A 95 -14.69 -0.69 -14.53
CA LEU A 95 -15.05 -1.83 -15.37
C LEU A 95 -16.58 -1.79 -15.53
N LYS A 96 -17.07 -0.78 -16.25
CA LYS A 96 -18.31 -0.94 -17.01
C LYS A 96 -17.91 -1.33 -18.42
N LYS A 97 -17.77 -2.65 -18.65
CA LYS A 97 -17.94 -3.21 -19.99
C LYS A 97 -19.45 -3.23 -20.24
N ASP A 98 -19.99 -2.11 -20.67
CA ASP A 98 -21.26 -2.13 -21.40
C ASP A 98 -20.93 -2.59 -22.82
N VAL A 99 -20.89 -3.91 -23.01
CA VAL A 99 -21.05 -4.52 -24.32
C VAL A 99 -22.49 -4.97 -24.42
N ARG A 100 -23.33 -4.10 -25.01
CA ARG A 100 -24.61 -4.48 -25.60
C ARG A 100 -24.73 -3.85 -26.99
N GLN A 101 -24.60 -4.73 -27.98
CA GLN A 101 -25.29 -4.84 -29.27
C GLN A 101 -25.64 -3.59 -30.08
N GLN A 102 -25.26 -3.65 -31.37
CA GLN A 102 -26.04 -3.50 -32.62
C GLN A 102 -25.07 -2.94 -33.69
N ASP A 103 -24.87 -3.58 -34.84
CA ASP A 103 -25.86 -3.89 -35.89
C ASP A 103 -25.61 -5.26 -36.54
#